data_AF-A0A2W6ZT84-F1
#
_entry.id   AF-A0A2W6ZT84-F1
#
_cell.length_a   1.000
_cell.length_b   1.000
_cell.length_c   1.000
_cell.angle_alpha   90.00
_cell.angle_beta   90.00
_cell.angle_gamma   90.00
#
_symmetry.space_group_name_H-M   'P 1'
#
loop_
_entity.id
_entity.type
_entity.pdbx_description
1 polymer ?
#
loop_
_entity_poly.entity_id
_entity_poly.type
_entity_poly.pdbx_seq_one_letter_code
_entity_poly.pdbx_strand_id
1 'polypeptide(L)'
;LGRDRRPLATRIAAAINTLSIAGDIDGGSDGTITVESTRVPNAQFVCLPGLKHAALRCHPQVVEQIQSFWSGAELSESLVLNPLVERLRQIPGMTDAHRRDFARATPWHSFADGTGLRLWRSPFGIDHVFLVSAQGACLYSGYVGLLHRQELWSGLEALRAEPIST
;
A
#
# COMPACT_ATOMS: atom_id res chain seq x y z
N LEU A 1 13.97 5.25 10.57
CA LEU A 1 13.06 5.21 9.40
C LEU A 1 12.49 6.61 9.14
N GLY A 2 12.08 6.89 7.91
CA GLY A 2 11.43 8.16 7.56
C GLY A 2 10.05 8.29 8.22
N ARG A 3 9.67 9.52 8.54
CA ARG A 3 8.32 9.84 9.02
C ARG A 3 7.30 9.60 7.89
N ASP A 4 6.21 8.88 8.17
CA ASP A 4 5.12 8.76 7.22
C ASP A 4 4.47 10.13 6.97
N ARG A 5 4.41 10.51 5.69
CA ARG A 5 3.83 11.77 5.21
C ARG A 5 2.60 11.55 4.34
N ARG A 6 2.12 10.31 4.16
CA ARG A 6 0.90 10.00 3.41
C ARG A 6 -0.30 10.83 3.91
N PRO A 7 -0.55 11.00 5.22
CA PRO A 7 -1.69 11.82 5.66
C PRO A 7 -1.62 13.29 5.20
N LEU A 8 -0.42 13.85 5.01
CA LEU A 8 -0.26 15.18 4.43
C LEU A 8 -0.51 15.14 2.92
N ALA A 9 0.09 14.18 2.21
CA ALA A 9 -0.10 14.01 0.77
C ALA A 9 -1.57 13.77 0.39
N THR A 10 -2.31 12.98 1.16
CA THR A 10 -3.75 12.73 0.98
C THR A 10 -4.57 14.00 1.10
N ARG A 11 -4.26 14.88 2.06
CA ARG A 11 -4.96 16.17 2.21
C ARG A 11 -4.65 17.12 1.05
N ILE A 12 -3.42 17.09 0.53
CA ILE A 12 -3.04 17.85 -0.67
C ILE A 12 -3.83 17.32 -1.87
N ALA A 13 -3.82 16.01 -2.09
CA ALA A 13 -4.50 15.37 -3.22
C ALA A 13 -6.03 15.54 -3.19
N ALA A 14 -6.62 15.73 -2.01
CA ALA A 14 -8.04 16.05 -1.87
C ALA A 14 -8.41 17.46 -2.37
N ALA A 15 -7.45 18.39 -2.40
CA ALA A 15 -7.67 19.78 -2.77
C ALA A 15 -7.02 20.18 -4.10
N ILE A 16 -5.98 19.46 -4.51
CA ILE A 16 -5.17 19.73 -5.69
C ILE A 16 -5.09 18.44 -6.50
N ASN A 17 -5.46 18.51 -7.79
CA ASN A 17 -5.28 17.39 -8.70
C ASN A 17 -3.80 16.95 -8.64
N THR A 18 -3.58 15.70 -8.26
CA THR A 18 -2.26 15.18 -7.91
C THR A 18 -2.05 13.86 -8.63
N LEU A 19 -0.90 13.71 -9.27
CA LEU A 19 -0.43 12.46 -9.86
C LEU A 19 0.70 11.87 -9.01
N SER A 20 0.58 10.60 -8.66
CA SER A 20 1.66 9.78 -8.09
C SER A 20 2.15 8.77 -9.13
N ILE A 21 3.44 8.80 -9.45
CA ILE A 21 4.08 7.88 -10.41
C ILE A 21 5.03 6.96 -9.64
N ALA A 22 4.83 5.66 -9.78
CA ALA A 22 5.67 4.62 -9.20
C ALA A 22 6.45 3.87 -10.28
N GLY A 23 7.68 3.46 -9.96
CA GLY A 23 8.38 2.41 -10.69
C GLY A 23 8.09 1.04 -10.08
N ASP A 24 8.19 -0.01 -10.88
CA ASP A 24 8.07 -1.39 -10.40
C ASP A 24 8.95 -2.34 -11.22
N ILE A 25 9.97 -2.93 -10.62
CA ILE A 25 10.89 -3.87 -11.27
C ILE A 25 10.64 -5.33 -10.89
N ASP A 26 9.86 -5.59 -9.84
CA ASP A 26 9.71 -6.93 -9.26
C ASP A 26 8.27 -7.27 -8.82
N GLY A 27 7.30 -6.47 -9.25
CA GLY A 27 5.89 -6.62 -8.91
C GLY A 27 5.55 -6.10 -7.52
N GLY A 28 6.27 -5.10 -7.02
CA GLY A 28 6.02 -4.48 -5.72
C GLY A 28 7.00 -3.39 -5.28
N SER A 29 8.11 -3.18 -5.99
CA SER A 29 9.10 -2.15 -5.67
C SER A 29 9.90 -1.68 -6.89
N ASP A 30 10.41 -0.45 -6.84
CA ASP A 30 11.40 0.07 -7.79
C ASP A 30 12.86 -0.25 -7.40
N GLY A 31 13.06 -1.10 -6.40
CA GLY A 31 14.36 -1.45 -5.82
C GLY A 31 14.77 -0.58 -4.62
N THR A 32 14.05 0.49 -4.33
CA THR A 32 14.27 1.36 -3.15
C THR A 32 12.99 1.59 -2.37
N ILE A 33 11.91 1.92 -3.08
CA ILE A 33 10.60 2.29 -2.57
C ILE A 33 9.59 1.22 -2.97
N THR A 34 8.68 0.87 -2.06
CA THR A 34 7.59 -0.06 -2.36
C THR A 34 6.51 0.68 -3.14
N VAL A 35 5.92 0.01 -4.14
CA VAL A 35 4.79 0.56 -4.90
C VAL A 35 3.65 0.96 -3.96
N GLU A 36 3.38 0.15 -2.93
CA GLU A 36 2.36 0.44 -1.93
C GLU A 36 2.59 1.78 -1.21
N SER A 37 3.83 2.12 -0.90
CA SER A 37 4.14 3.37 -0.21
C SER A 37 3.80 4.62 -1.03
N THR A 38 3.80 4.50 -2.37
CA THR A 38 3.51 5.58 -3.32
C THR A 38 2.02 5.75 -3.63
N ARG A 39 1.15 4.85 -3.13
CA ARG A 39 -0.29 4.97 -3.29
C ARG A 39 -0.84 6.02 -2.33
N VAL A 40 -1.22 7.17 -2.88
CA VAL A 40 -1.79 8.29 -2.14
C VAL A 40 -3.29 8.38 -2.45
N PRO A 41 -4.16 8.22 -1.45
CA PRO A 41 -5.59 8.43 -1.63
C PRO A 41 -5.93 9.79 -2.24
N ASN A 42 -6.97 9.85 -3.06
CA ASN A 42 -7.40 11.01 -3.87
C ASN A 42 -6.45 11.42 -5.01
N ALA A 43 -5.25 10.84 -5.10
CA ALA A 43 -4.36 11.06 -6.24
C ALA A 43 -4.68 10.09 -7.38
N GLN A 44 -4.42 10.54 -8.60
CA GLN A 44 -4.23 9.64 -9.73
C GLN A 44 -2.93 8.86 -9.52
N PHE A 45 -2.91 7.60 -9.96
CA PHE A 45 -1.81 6.69 -9.70
C PHE A 45 -1.43 5.91 -10.95
N VAL A 46 -0.17 6.04 -11.36
CA VAL A 46 0.41 5.29 -12.47
C VAL A 46 1.60 4.48 -11.96
N CYS A 47 1.65 3.20 -12.33
CA CYS A 47 2.76 2.32 -12.03
C CYS A 47 3.44 1.91 -13.34
N LEU A 48 4.74 2.20 -13.46
CA LEU A 48 5.54 1.98 -14.66
C LEU A 48 6.41 0.72 -14.49
N PRO A 49 6.04 -0.40 -15.14
CA PRO A 49 6.77 -1.65 -15.02
C PRO A 49 8.16 -1.55 -15.65
N GLY A 50 9.14 -2.21 -15.04
CA GLY A 50 10.54 -2.25 -15.47
C GLY A 50 11.38 -1.04 -15.03
N LEU A 51 10.79 -0.03 -14.39
CA LEU A 51 11.53 1.18 -13.98
C LEU A 51 12.04 1.10 -12.54
N LYS A 52 13.37 1.11 -12.40
CA LYS A 52 14.05 1.24 -11.11
C LYS A 52 14.03 2.67 -10.57
N HIS A 53 14.21 2.82 -9.27
CA HIS A 53 14.11 4.11 -8.56
C HIS A 53 14.90 5.24 -9.23
N ALA A 54 16.19 5.01 -9.52
CA ALA A 54 17.05 6.02 -10.09
C ALA A 54 16.63 6.47 -11.50
N ALA A 55 15.94 5.60 -12.25
CA ALA A 55 15.47 5.92 -13.60
C ALA A 55 14.26 6.87 -13.58
N LEU A 56 13.44 6.83 -12.52
CA LEU A 56 12.23 7.66 -12.41
C LEU A 56 12.51 9.16 -12.53
N ARG A 57 13.74 9.61 -12.20
CA ARG A 57 14.15 11.01 -12.29
C ARG A 57 14.00 11.61 -13.69
N CYS A 58 14.25 10.83 -14.75
CA CYS A 58 14.34 11.37 -16.11
C CYS A 58 13.93 10.38 -17.21
N HIS A 59 13.28 9.26 -16.86
CA HIS A 59 12.88 8.28 -17.86
C HIS A 59 11.82 8.86 -18.81
N PRO A 60 11.91 8.64 -20.14
CA PRO A 60 10.95 9.18 -21.10
C PRO A 60 9.48 8.86 -20.77
N GLN A 61 9.19 7.63 -20.34
CA GLN A 61 7.82 7.26 -19.93
C GLN A 61 7.30 8.09 -18.74
N VAL A 62 8.17 8.50 -17.81
CA VAL A 62 7.77 9.40 -16.71
C VAL A 62 7.43 10.78 -17.26
N VAL A 63 8.26 11.27 -18.18
CA VAL A 63 8.03 12.57 -18.84
C VAL A 63 6.69 12.56 -19.59
N GLU A 64 6.39 11.47 -20.31
CA GLU A 64 5.11 11.28 -21.00
C GLU A 64 3.93 11.37 -20.01
N GLN A 65 3.98 10.66 -18.88
CA GLN A 65 2.91 10.72 -17.88
C GLN A 65 2.72 12.14 -17.32
N ILE A 66 3.82 12.84 -17.02
CA ILE A 66 3.77 14.22 -16.53
C ILE A 66 3.13 15.13 -17.59
N GLN A 67 3.52 15.02 -18.85
CA GLN A 67 2.96 15.83 -19.94
C GLN A 67 1.48 15.58 -20.13
N SER A 68 1.05 14.31 -20.15
CA SER A 68 -0.36 13.94 -20.28
C SER A 68 -1.20 14.45 -19.11
N PHE A 69 -0.69 14.37 -17.89
CA PHE A 69 -1.36 14.92 -16.72
C PHE A 69 -1.56 16.44 -16.83
N TRP A 70 -0.53 17.18 -17.25
CA TRP A 70 -0.61 18.63 -17.45
C TRP A 70 -1.48 19.04 -18.64
N SER A 71 -1.68 18.16 -19.64
CA SER A 71 -2.64 18.40 -20.71
C SER A 71 -4.10 18.16 -20.28
N GLY A 72 -4.35 17.79 -19.02
CA GLY A 72 -5.68 17.54 -18.48
C GLY A 72 -6.19 16.12 -18.67
N ALA A 73 -5.31 15.16 -19.01
CA ALA A 73 -5.72 13.75 -19.10
C ALA A 73 -5.96 13.17 -17.70
N GLU A 74 -7.01 12.36 -17.58
CA GLU A 74 -7.19 11.45 -16.45
C GLU A 74 -6.44 10.15 -16.75
N LEU A 75 -5.32 9.94 -16.04
CA LEU A 75 -4.43 8.79 -16.26
C LEU A 75 -4.88 7.55 -15.48
N SER A 76 -5.61 7.76 -14.40
CA SER A 76 -6.30 6.71 -13.66
C SER A 76 -7.48 7.32 -12.92
N GLU A 77 -8.41 6.47 -12.50
CA GLU A 77 -9.32 6.84 -11.42
C GLU A 77 -8.50 7.18 -10.16
N SER A 78 -9.03 8.11 -9.36
CA SER A 78 -8.44 8.44 -8.07
C SER A 78 -8.48 7.22 -7.15
N LEU A 79 -7.39 6.97 -6.45
CA LEU A 79 -7.32 5.86 -5.51
C LEU A 79 -8.38 6.01 -4.42
N VAL A 80 -9.28 5.03 -4.36
CA VAL A 80 -10.30 4.90 -3.32
C VAL A 80 -9.67 4.30 -2.07
N LEU A 81 -10.02 4.87 -0.91
CA LEU A 81 -9.62 4.37 0.40
C LEU A 81 -10.29 3.02 0.65
N ASN A 82 -9.51 1.95 0.82
CA ASN A 82 -10.03 0.73 1.44
C ASN A 82 -10.02 0.93 2.97
N PRO A 83 -11.17 0.90 3.65
CA PRO A 83 -11.24 1.18 5.09
C PRO A 83 -10.35 0.26 5.93
N LEU A 84 -10.24 -1.02 5.55
CA LEU A 84 -9.38 -1.98 6.26
C LEU A 84 -7.90 -1.66 6.07
N VAL A 85 -7.50 -1.24 4.88
CA VAL A 85 -6.11 -0.81 4.62
C VAL A 85 -5.76 0.39 5.49
N GLU A 86 -6.65 1.36 5.62
CA GLU A 86 -6.42 2.53 6.48
C GLU A 86 -6.32 2.14 7.96
N ARG A 87 -7.19 1.26 8.44
CA ARG A 87 -7.11 0.76 9.81
C ARG A 87 -5.81 0.00 10.08
N LEU A 88 -5.36 -0.82 9.13
CA LEU A 88 -4.05 -1.48 9.23
C LEU A 88 -2.91 -0.47 9.28
N ARG A 89 -2.94 0.57 8.43
CA ARG A 89 -1.93 1.64 8.41
C ARG A 89 -1.91 2.48 9.69
N GLN A 90 -3.02 2.57 10.41
CA GLN A 90 -3.12 3.26 11.70
C GLN A 90 -2.49 2.49 12.87
N ILE A 91 -2.16 1.20 12.68
CA ILE A 91 -1.43 0.43 13.69
C ILE A 91 -0.06 1.08 13.92
N PRO A 92 0.30 1.43 15.17
CA PRO A 92 1.62 2.00 15.47
C PRO A 92 2.76 1.15 14.90
N GLY A 93 3.71 1.79 14.22
CA GLY A 93 4.86 1.12 13.63
C GLY A 93 4.59 0.39 12.31
N MET A 94 3.38 0.47 11.76
CA MET A 94 3.07 -0.10 10.46
C MET A 94 3.95 0.50 9.36
N THR A 95 4.53 -0.38 8.56
CA THR A 95 5.36 -0.03 7.40
C THR A 95 4.87 -0.82 6.19
N ASP A 96 4.56 -0.12 5.10
CA ASP A 96 4.11 -0.78 3.86
C ASP A 96 5.23 -1.65 3.28
N ALA A 97 4.84 -2.83 2.81
CA ALA A 97 5.76 -3.88 2.44
C ALA A 97 5.55 -4.33 0.99
N HIS A 98 6.53 -5.07 0.49
CA HIS A 98 6.38 -5.78 -0.77
C HIS A 98 5.51 -7.03 -0.58
N ARG A 99 4.62 -7.31 -1.53
CA ARG A 99 3.76 -8.51 -1.54
C ARG A 99 4.45 -9.86 -1.77
N ARG A 100 5.78 -9.95 -1.78
CA ARG A 100 6.52 -11.13 -2.28
C ARG A 100 6.31 -12.37 -1.43
N ASP A 101 6.11 -12.17 -0.13
CA ASP A 101 5.86 -13.26 0.82
C ASP A 101 4.36 -13.55 1.03
N PHE A 102 3.47 -12.93 0.24
CA PHE A 102 2.03 -13.17 0.31
C PHE A 102 1.67 -14.65 0.13
N ALA A 103 2.37 -15.35 -0.78
CA ALA A 103 2.17 -16.78 -1.01
C ALA A 103 2.55 -17.66 0.20
N ARG A 104 3.37 -17.14 1.12
CA ARG A 104 3.80 -17.84 2.35
C ARG A 104 2.90 -17.51 3.53
N ALA A 105 2.02 -16.52 3.39
CA ALA A 105 1.14 -16.08 4.45
C ALA A 105 -0.03 -17.04 4.62
N THR A 106 -0.31 -17.38 5.88
CA THR A 106 -1.42 -18.25 6.26
C THR A 106 -2.67 -17.42 6.57
N PRO A 107 -3.88 -17.87 6.17
CA PRO A 107 -5.13 -17.22 6.58
C PRO A 107 -5.21 -17.08 8.11
N TRP A 108 -5.62 -15.90 8.57
CA TRP A 108 -5.82 -15.60 9.99
C TRP A 108 -7.27 -15.22 10.29
N HIS A 109 -7.90 -14.41 9.43
CA HIS A 109 -9.29 -13.99 9.58
C HIS A 109 -9.95 -13.73 8.23
N SER A 110 -11.27 -13.83 8.17
CA SER A 110 -12.09 -13.52 6.99
C SER A 110 -13.28 -12.68 7.42
N PHE A 111 -13.54 -11.64 6.65
CA PHE A 111 -14.56 -10.64 6.89
C PHE A 111 -15.84 -10.96 6.10
N ALA A 112 -16.95 -10.30 6.45
CA ALA A 112 -18.26 -10.56 5.86
C ALA A 112 -18.34 -10.24 4.35
N ASP A 113 -17.56 -9.28 3.87
CA ASP A 113 -17.45 -8.90 2.46
C ASP A 113 -16.55 -9.85 1.64
N GLY A 114 -16.04 -10.92 2.27
CA GLY A 114 -15.13 -11.89 1.67
C GLY A 114 -13.67 -11.46 1.65
N THR A 115 -13.34 -10.23 2.07
CA THR A 115 -11.93 -9.87 2.30
C THR A 115 -11.36 -10.66 3.47
N GLY A 116 -10.04 -10.77 3.56
CA GLY A 116 -9.41 -11.53 4.64
C GLY A 116 -8.04 -11.01 5.02
N LEU A 117 -7.59 -11.42 6.19
CA LEU A 117 -6.24 -11.18 6.66
C LEU A 117 -5.43 -12.46 6.57
N ARG A 118 -4.24 -12.35 5.99
CA ARG A 118 -3.20 -13.39 6.06
C ARG A 118 -2.00 -12.85 6.83
N LEU A 119 -1.37 -13.73 7.60
CA LEU A 119 -0.18 -13.40 8.38
C LEU A 119 0.99 -14.25 7.94
N TRP A 120 2.18 -13.66 7.96
CA TRP A 120 3.42 -14.38 7.75
C TRP A 120 4.47 -13.86 8.72
N ARG A 121 5.24 -14.75 9.32
CA ARG A 121 6.39 -14.36 10.12
C ARG A 121 7.67 -14.66 9.35
N SER A 122 8.47 -13.63 9.15
CA SER A 122 9.73 -13.76 8.44
C SER A 122 10.74 -14.59 9.25
N PRO A 123 11.80 -15.13 8.62
CA PRO A 123 12.88 -15.82 9.33
C PRO A 123 13.57 -14.96 10.40
N PHE A 124 13.53 -13.63 10.25
CA PHE A 124 14.03 -12.68 11.25
C PHE A 124 13.01 -12.37 12.37
N GLY A 125 11.88 -13.08 12.36
CA GLY A 125 10.83 -12.94 13.35
C GLY A 125 9.94 -11.73 13.15
N ILE A 126 9.99 -11.03 12.01
CA ILE A 126 9.14 -9.86 11.74
C ILE A 126 7.75 -10.35 11.33
N ASP A 127 6.71 -9.78 11.95
CA ASP A 127 5.31 -10.11 11.66
C ASP A 127 4.82 -9.25 10.50
N HIS A 128 4.42 -9.92 9.42
CA HIS A 128 3.81 -9.32 8.23
C HIS A 128 2.32 -9.60 8.21
N VAL A 129 1.57 -8.63 7.73
CA VAL A 129 0.13 -8.69 7.50
C VAL A 129 -0.17 -8.40 6.04
N PHE A 130 -1.14 -9.14 5.49
CA PHE A 130 -1.65 -8.94 4.14
C PHE A 130 -3.17 -8.87 4.18
N LEU A 131 -3.74 -7.90 3.47
CA LEU A 131 -5.17 -7.87 3.17
C LEU A 131 -5.38 -8.56 1.82
N VAL A 132 -6.29 -9.51 1.78
CA VAL A 132 -6.68 -10.25 0.57
C VAL A 132 -8.12 -9.92 0.18
N SER A 133 -8.40 -9.77 -1.11
CA SER A 133 -9.76 -9.58 -1.63
C SER A 133 -10.54 -10.89 -1.62
N ALA A 134 -11.87 -10.80 -1.80
CA ALA A 134 -12.72 -11.98 -1.99
C ALA A 134 -12.30 -12.86 -3.18
N GLN A 135 -11.64 -12.28 -4.19
CA GLN A 135 -11.10 -12.98 -5.36
C GLN A 135 -9.67 -13.51 -5.15
N GLY A 136 -9.11 -13.37 -3.94
CA GLY A 136 -7.78 -13.87 -3.61
C GLY A 136 -6.62 -12.94 -3.98
N ALA A 137 -6.89 -11.71 -4.43
CA ALA A 137 -5.86 -10.74 -4.78
C ALA A 137 -5.28 -10.07 -3.52
N CYS A 138 -3.95 -9.87 -3.46
CA CYS A 138 -3.33 -9.11 -2.39
C CYS A 138 -3.63 -7.61 -2.57
N LEU A 139 -4.48 -7.07 -1.70
CA LEU A 139 -4.90 -5.67 -1.69
C LEU A 139 -3.91 -4.77 -0.92
N TYR A 140 -3.25 -5.33 0.09
CA TYR A 140 -2.31 -4.59 0.93
C TYR A 140 -1.26 -5.53 1.53
N SER A 141 -0.08 -4.99 1.80
CA SER A 141 0.98 -5.67 2.54
C SER A 141 1.68 -4.68 3.47
N GLY A 142 1.86 -5.07 4.72
CA GLY A 142 2.55 -4.29 5.72
C GLY A 142 3.27 -5.16 6.75
N TYR A 143 4.15 -4.55 7.53
CA TYR A 143 4.79 -5.18 8.68
C TYR A 143 5.02 -4.18 9.79
N VAL A 144 5.26 -4.68 11.00
CA VAL A 144 5.77 -3.87 12.11
C VAL A 144 7.13 -4.37 12.55
N GLY A 145 8.01 -3.47 12.98
CA GLY A 145 9.24 -3.86 13.66
C GLY A 145 8.95 -4.54 15.01
N LEU A 146 9.93 -5.28 15.54
CA LEU A 146 9.80 -6.02 16.81
C LEU A 146 9.29 -5.15 17.98
N LEU A 147 9.66 -3.86 18.00
CA LEU A 147 9.23 -2.89 19.01
C LEU A 147 7.70 -2.72 19.06
N HIS A 148 7.03 -2.82 17.92
CA HIS A 148 5.60 -2.54 17.78
C HIS A 148 4.76 -3.82 17.61
N ARG A 149 5.32 -4.99 17.95
CA ARG A 149 4.63 -6.28 17.80
C ARG A 149 3.33 -6.31 18.59
N GLN A 150 3.35 -5.81 19.82
CA GLN A 150 2.15 -5.86 20.68
C GLN A 150 1.01 -5.06 20.06
N GLU A 151 1.32 -3.88 19.53
CA GLU A 151 0.38 -2.98 18.87
C GLU A 151 -0.20 -3.59 17.60
N LEU A 152 0.61 -4.32 16.82
CA LEU A 152 0.08 -5.12 15.70
C LEU A 152 -0.96 -6.11 16.18
N TRP A 153 -0.63 -6.97 17.15
CA TRP A 153 -1.57 -7.99 17.60
C TRP A 153 -2.85 -7.40 18.21
N SER A 154 -2.73 -6.35 19.02
CA SER A 154 -3.90 -5.63 19.53
C SER A 154 -4.75 -5.00 18.42
N GLY A 155 -4.11 -4.41 17.40
CA GLY A 155 -4.81 -3.83 16.25
C GLY A 155 -5.53 -4.87 15.38
N LEU A 156 -4.91 -6.02 15.15
CA LEU A 156 -5.53 -7.13 14.43
C LEU A 156 -6.72 -7.70 15.19
N GLU A 157 -6.60 -7.87 16.51
CA GLU A 157 -7.71 -8.33 17.36
C GLU A 157 -8.88 -7.34 17.38
N ALA A 158 -8.61 -6.03 17.44
CA ALA A 158 -9.63 -5.00 17.32
C ALA A 158 -10.34 -5.04 15.95
N LEU A 159 -9.57 -5.22 14.86
CA LEU A 159 -10.13 -5.40 13.52
C LEU A 159 -11.06 -6.60 13.42
N ARG A 160 -10.69 -7.71 14.07
CA ARG A 160 -11.50 -8.95 14.09
C ARG A 160 -12.80 -8.80 14.86
N ALA A 161 -12.81 -7.99 15.92
CA ALA A 161 -13.96 -7.83 16.81
C ALA A 161 -15.05 -6.90 16.25
N GLU A 162 -14.73 -6.07 15.26
CA GLU A 162 -15.67 -5.07 14.74
C GLU A 162 -16.40 -5.56 13.47
N PRO A 163 -17.73 -5.34 13.38
CA PRO A 163 -18.43 -5.47 12.12
C PRO A 163 -17.97 -4.37 11.18
N ILE A 164 -17.48 -4.72 9.99
CA ILE A 164 -17.15 -3.75 8.96
C ILE A 164 -18.47 -3.23 8.39
N SER A 165 -18.84 -2.00 8.76
CA SER A 165 -19.87 -1.26 8.02
C SER A 165 -19.28 -0.81 6.69
N THR A 166 -19.87 -1.31 5.61
CA THR A 166 -19.72 -0.83 4.22
C THR A 166 -20.13 0.61 4.06
#